data_AF-A0A1B6NWD8-F1
#
_entry.id   AF-A0A1B6NWD8-F1
#
_cell.length_a   1.000
_cell.length_b   1.000
_cell.length_c   1.000
_cell.angle_alpha   90.00
_cell.angle_beta   90.00
_cell.angle_gamma   90.00
#
_symmetry.space_group_name_H-M   'P 1'
#
loop_
_entity.id
_entity.type
_entity.pdbx_description
1 polymer ?
#
loop_
_entity_poly.entity_id
_entity_poly.type
_entity_poly.pdbx_seq_one_letter_code
_entity_poly.pdbx_strand_id
1 'polypeptide(L)' 'DYLVEIIGEVLGKSGGVRMTGGGFGGCVVALVPTDKVEAVKQVVADKYSDETGYSADIYVCTATQGAFA' A
#
# COMPACT_ATOMS: atom_id res chain seq x y z
N ASP A 1 -10.42 2.18 -3.07
CA ASP A 1 -10.19 1.28 -4.22
C ASP A 1 -8.99 1.65 -5.07
N TYR A 2 -8.84 2.90 -5.51
CA TYR A 2 -7.72 3.33 -6.36
C TYR A 2 -6.32 2.87 -5.92
N LEU A 3 -5.98 3.00 -4.63
CA LEU A 3 -4.70 2.49 -4.10
C LEU A 3 -4.50 0.98 -4.31
N VAL A 4 -5.57 0.19 -4.16
CA VAL A 4 -5.54 -1.27 -4.37
C VAL A 4 -5.25 -1.58 -5.84
N GLU A 5 -5.85 -0.81 -6.76
CA GLU A 5 -5.67 -0.96 -8.20
C GLU A 5 -4.22 -0.69 -8.62
N ILE A 6 -3.71 0.53 -8.36
CA ILE A 6 -2.37 0.93 -8.83
C ILE A 6 -1.25 0.10 -8.20
N ILE A 7 -1.41 -0.32 -6.94
CA ILE A 7 -0.45 -1.22 -6.27
C ILE A 7 -0.57 -2.62 -6.88
N GLY A 8 -1.79 -3.09 -7.15
CA GLY A 8 -2.05 -4.38 -7.79
C GLY A 8 -1.38 -4.50 -9.17
N GLU A 9 -1.39 -3.44 -9.98
CA GLU A 9 -0.70 -3.39 -11.27
C GLU A 9 0.82 -3.64 -11.15
N VAL A 10 1.47 -3.02 -10.15
CA VAL A 10 2.92 -3.18 -9.90
C VAL A 10 3.25 -4.57 -9.36
N LEU A 11 2.40 -5.11 -8.49
CA LEU A 11 2.63 -6.41 -7.87
C LEU A 11 2.35 -7.57 -8.81
N GLY A 12 1.31 -7.50 -9.63
CA GLY A 12 0.88 -8.62 -10.46
C GLY A 12 0.65 -9.87 -9.59
N LYS A 13 1.31 -10.99 -9.95
CA LYS A 13 1.19 -12.26 -9.20
C LYS A 13 2.19 -12.42 -8.05
N SER A 14 3.09 -11.46 -7.82
CA SER A 14 4.16 -11.60 -6.82
C SER A 14 3.78 -11.03 -5.45
N GLY A 15 2.55 -10.60 -5.26
CA GLY A 15 2.09 -9.97 -4.02
C GLY A 15 0.58 -9.83 -4.00
N GLY A 16 0.08 -9.05 -3.06
CA GLY A 16 -1.35 -8.76 -2.97
C GLY A 16 -1.60 -7.51 -2.13
N VAL A 17 -2.70 -6.83 -2.41
CA VAL A 17 -3.10 -5.61 -1.71
C VAL A 17 -4.60 -5.64 -1.44
N ARG A 18 -5.01 -5.15 -0.28
CA ARG A 18 -6.42 -4.99 0.09
C ARG A 18 -6.62 -3.76 0.98
N MET A 19 -7.86 -3.25 1.01
CA MET A 19 -8.27 -2.32 2.05
C MET A 19 -8.20 -2.98 3.45
N THR A 20 -7.89 -2.19 4.47
CA THR A 20 -7.90 -2.62 5.87
C THR A 20 -8.73 -1.66 6.74
N GLY A 21 -9.25 -2.13 7.86
CA GLY A 21 -10.14 -1.36 8.74
C GLY A 21 -11.61 -1.37 8.31
N GLY A 22 -12.38 -0.37 8.76
CA GLY A 22 -13.84 -0.29 8.57
C GLY A 22 -14.29 0.25 7.20
N GLY A 23 -13.39 0.69 6.34
CA GLY A 23 -13.70 1.28 5.04
C GLY A 23 -13.93 2.80 5.06
N PHE A 24 -14.48 3.34 3.94
CA PHE A 24 -14.74 4.78 3.70
C PHE A 24 -13.50 5.68 3.72
N GLY A 25 -12.34 5.11 3.37
CA GLY A 25 -11.04 5.77 3.41
C GLY A 25 -10.05 4.97 4.25
N GLY A 26 -9.03 5.65 4.77
CA GLY A 26 -8.02 5.05 5.64
C GLY A 26 -6.91 4.36 4.85
N CYS A 27 -6.55 3.14 5.25
CA CYS A 27 -5.33 2.48 4.81
C CYS A 27 -5.61 1.25 3.94
N VAL A 28 -4.63 0.94 3.09
CA VAL A 28 -4.48 -0.39 2.46
C VAL A 28 -3.30 -1.12 3.09
N VAL A 29 -3.31 -2.45 3.01
CA VAL A 29 -2.15 -3.29 3.34
C VAL A 29 -1.76 -4.07 2.11
N ALA A 30 -0.47 -4.04 1.79
CA ALA A 30 0.11 -4.77 0.68
C ALA A 30 1.24 -5.69 1.15
N LEU A 31 1.24 -6.94 0.68
CA LEU A 31 2.38 -7.84 0.76
C LEU A 31 3.21 -7.65 -0.51
N VAL A 32 4.43 -7.13 -0.33
CA VAL A 32 5.29 -6.66 -1.41
C VAL A 32 6.64 -7.36 -1.31
N PRO A 33 7.13 -8.00 -2.39
CA PRO A 33 8.53 -8.44 -2.48
C PRO A 33 9.50 -7.27 -2.23
N THR A 34 10.58 -7.51 -1.49
CA THR A 34 11.51 -6.44 -1.07
C THR A 34 12.06 -5.62 -2.25
N ASP A 35 12.31 -6.27 -3.37
CA ASP A 35 12.79 -5.66 -4.62
C ASP A 35 11.75 -4.77 -5.33
N LYS A 36 10.47 -4.88 -4.97
CA LYS A 36 9.37 -4.07 -5.52
C LYS A 36 8.91 -2.93 -4.61
N VAL A 37 9.46 -2.81 -3.39
CA VAL A 37 9.01 -1.79 -2.42
C VAL A 37 9.13 -0.38 -2.98
N GLU A 38 10.26 -0.05 -3.60
CA GLU A 38 10.47 1.30 -4.16
C GLU A 38 9.55 1.58 -5.36
N ALA A 39 9.31 0.59 -6.22
CA ALA A 39 8.36 0.72 -7.33
C ALA A 39 6.93 1.00 -6.83
N VAL A 40 6.53 0.34 -5.74
CA VAL A 40 5.22 0.57 -5.10
C VAL A 40 5.14 1.96 -4.47
N LYS A 41 6.20 2.43 -3.81
CA LYS A 41 6.23 3.80 -3.25
C LYS A 41 6.09 4.85 -4.35
N GLN A 42 6.84 4.70 -5.43
CA GLN A 42 6.84 5.66 -6.53
C GLN A 42 5.48 5.74 -7.22
N VAL A 43 4.89 4.58 -7.56
CA VAL A 43 3.56 4.58 -8.22
C VAL A 43 2.48 5.22 -7.35
N VAL A 44 2.55 5.03 -6.02
CA VAL A 44 1.60 5.64 -5.10
C VAL A 44 1.84 7.14 -5.01
N ALA A 45 3.09 7.59 -4.86
CA ALA A 45 3.41 9.02 -4.80
C ALA A 45 2.94 9.79 -6.05
N ASP A 46 3.21 9.23 -7.23
CA ASP A 46 2.89 9.85 -8.51
C ASP A 46 1.37 9.82 -8.76
N LYS A 47 0.79 8.61 -8.79
CA LYS A 47 -0.60 8.45 -9.24
C LYS A 47 -1.62 8.92 -8.20
N TYR A 48 -1.38 8.70 -6.90
CA TYR A 48 -2.36 9.02 -5.87
C TYR A 48 -2.55 10.53 -5.69
N SER A 49 -1.45 11.29 -5.74
CA SER A 49 -1.50 12.75 -5.65
C SER A 49 -2.17 13.34 -6.89
N ASP A 50 -1.86 12.84 -8.08
CA ASP A 50 -2.45 13.33 -9.33
C ASP A 50 -3.96 13.09 -9.39
N GLU A 51 -4.43 11.91 -8.94
CA GLU A 51 -5.86 11.56 -8.98
C GLU A 51 -6.68 12.23 -7.88
N THR A 52 -6.12 12.37 -6.66
CA THR A 52 -6.90 12.75 -5.48
C THR A 52 -6.57 14.13 -4.90
N GLY A 53 -5.41 14.69 -5.27
CA GLY A 53 -4.87 15.90 -4.64
C GLY A 53 -4.27 15.68 -3.25
N TYR A 54 -4.20 14.44 -2.76
CA TYR A 54 -3.64 14.10 -1.45
C TYR A 54 -2.34 13.31 -1.58
N SER A 55 -1.42 13.54 -0.65
CA SER A 55 -0.24 12.69 -0.47
C SER A 55 -0.57 11.53 0.48
N ALA A 56 -0.12 10.33 0.13
CA ALA A 56 -0.24 9.15 0.99
C ALA A 56 1.02 8.97 1.85
N ASP A 57 0.84 8.63 3.11
CA ASP A 57 1.92 8.15 3.96
C ASP A 57 2.15 6.65 3.72
N ILE A 58 3.42 6.24 3.60
CA ILE A 58 3.79 4.85 3.32
C ILE A 58 4.72 4.33 4.41
N TYR A 59 4.31 3.22 5.05
CA TYR A 59 5.05 2.57 6.12
C TYR A 59 5.51 1.18 5.68
N VAL A 60 6.82 0.94 5.69
CA VAL A 60 7.37 -0.40 5.50
C VAL A 60 7.41 -1.09 6.86
N CYS A 61 6.43 -1.93 7.11
CA CYS A 61 6.23 -2.58 8.40
C CYS A 61 6.72 -4.03 8.40
N THR A 62 7.10 -4.53 9.57
CA THR A 62 7.32 -5.96 9.84
C THR A 62 6.40 -6.39 10.98
N ALA A 63 5.93 -7.64 10.94
CA ALA A 63 5.13 -8.18 12.03
C ALA A 63 5.95 -8.16 13.34
N THR A 64 5.34 -7.64 14.40
CA THR A 64 5.96 -7.50 15.72
C THR A 64 5.06 -8.08 16.80
N GLN A 65 5.63 -8.32 17.98
CA GLN A 65 4.89 -8.77 19.14
C GLN A 65 3.90 -7.72 19.65
N GLY A 66 2.80 -8.22 20.25
CA GLY A 66 1.81 -7.39 20.92
C GLY A 66 2.31 -6.87 22.27
N ALA A 67 1.59 -5.92 22.87
CA ALA A 67 2.03 -5.19 24.07
C ALA A 67 2.36 -6.07 25.30
N PHE A 68 1.87 -7.31 25.36
CA PHE A 68 2.03 -8.23 26.49
C PHE A 68 2.48 -9.65 26.05
N ALA A 69 3.06 -9.76 24.86
CA ALA A 69 3.54 -11.03 24.31
C ALA A 69 5.02 -11.26 24.63
#